data_AF-A0A1B0CRV4-F1
#
_entry.id   AF-A0A1B0CRV4-F1
#
_cell.length_a   1.000
_cell.length_b   1.000
_cell.length_c   1.000
_cell.angle_alpha   90.00
_cell.angle_beta   90.00
_cell.angle_gamma   90.00
#
_symmetry.space_group_name_H-M   'P 1'
#
loop_
_entity.id
_entity.type
_entity.pdbx_description
1 polymer ?
#
loop_
_entity_poly.entity_id
_entity_poly.type
_entity_poly.pdbx_seq_one_letter_code
_entity_poly.pdbx_strand_id
1 'polypeptide(L)'
;MKMLLNLLQSSDGVIILRAIQTLCKVVRSEAMKPCWIQFLELILLKIIDSYRSNREVVTLIEHSIPKIASVLPLDLSINILNPVIATGEFPTNLCAVKILTELASKQGENFTEQHLDVIMPNIALLYLVMGEEKVKPKFSMLTGSKVRLLNVYINKFKGHNSQEKSS
;
A
#
# COMPACT_ATOMS: atom_id res chain seq x y z
N MET A 1 -6.07 -14.86 16.52
CA MET A 1 -5.92 -14.16 15.23
C MET A 1 -7.14 -14.35 14.32
N LYS A 2 -7.54 -15.59 14.00
CA LYS A 2 -8.71 -15.89 13.15
C LYS A 2 -10.01 -15.19 13.58
N MET A 3 -10.30 -15.14 14.88
CA MET A 3 -11.50 -14.44 15.39
C MET A 3 -11.49 -12.93 15.07
N LEU A 4 -10.35 -12.24 15.20
CA LEU A 4 -10.24 -10.81 14.87
C LEU A 4 -10.45 -10.55 13.38
N LEU A 5 -10.00 -11.46 12.52
CA LEU A 5 -10.16 -11.35 11.07
C LEU A 5 -11.63 -11.62 10.66
N ASN A 6 -12.32 -12.52 11.35
CA ASN A 6 -13.75 -12.75 11.14
C ASN A 6 -14.61 -11.56 11.58
N LEU A 7 -14.20 -10.82 12.62
CA LEU A 7 -14.89 -9.59 13.05
C LEU A 7 -14.79 -8.45 12.01
N LEU A 8 -13.83 -8.50 11.08
CA LEU A 8 -13.74 -7.57 9.95
C LEU A 8 -14.71 -7.92 8.80
N GLN A 9 -15.49 -9.01 8.93
CA GLN A 9 -16.60 -9.36 8.03
C GLN A 9 -17.97 -8.96 8.60
N SER A 10 -18.01 -8.35 9.79
CA SER A 10 -19.26 -7.92 10.42
C SER A 10 -19.90 -6.76 9.65
N SER A 11 -21.22 -6.71 9.63
CA SER A 11 -22.02 -5.64 9.01
C SER A 11 -22.04 -4.33 9.80
N ASP A 12 -21.49 -4.32 11.03
CA ASP A 12 -21.41 -3.15 11.90
C ASP A 12 -20.06 -2.42 11.75
N GLY A 13 -20.12 -1.15 11.33
CA GLY A 13 -18.94 -0.30 11.15
C GLY A 13 -18.15 -0.05 12.44
N VAL A 14 -18.79 -0.08 13.62
CA VAL A 14 -18.12 0.09 14.92
C VAL A 14 -17.27 -1.15 15.23
N ILE A 15 -17.77 -2.35 14.93
CA ILE A 15 -17.04 -3.61 15.12
C ILE A 15 -15.82 -3.65 14.20
N ILE A 16 -15.97 -3.29 12.92
CA ILE A 16 -14.86 -3.19 11.97
C ILE A 16 -13.80 -2.20 12.49
N LEU A 17 -14.22 -1.03 12.97
CA LEU A 17 -13.31 -0.01 13.48
C LEU A 17 -12.51 -0.51 14.67
N ARG A 18 -13.15 -1.14 15.65
CA ARG A 18 -12.49 -1.72 16.83
C ARG A 18 -11.58 -2.90 16.47
N ALA A 19 -11.97 -3.71 15.49
CA ALA A 19 -11.17 -4.81 14.98
C ALA A 19 -9.91 -4.29 14.29
N ILE A 20 -10.00 -3.28 13.41
CA ILE A 20 -8.82 -2.62 12.79
C ILE A 20 -7.92 -2.00 13.85
N GLN A 21 -8.46 -1.26 14.83
CA GLN A 21 -7.66 -0.70 15.92
C GLN A 21 -6.86 -1.77 16.66
N THR A 22 -7.52 -2.89 16.97
CA THR A 22 -6.91 -4.01 17.67
C THR A 22 -5.86 -4.69 16.81
N LEU A 23 -6.15 -4.90 15.52
CA LEU A 23 -5.23 -5.50 14.56
C LEU A 23 -3.96 -4.66 14.40
N CYS A 24 -4.09 -3.34 14.24
CA CYS A 24 -2.96 -2.42 14.18
C CYS A 24 -2.14 -2.40 15.49
N LYS A 25 -2.75 -2.65 16.65
CA LYS A 25 -2.00 -2.81 17.92
C LYS A 25 -1.24 -4.14 17.95
N VAL A 26 -1.84 -5.23 17.48
CA VAL A 26 -1.21 -6.55 17.42
C VAL A 26 0.00 -6.55 16.50
N VAL A 27 -0.12 -5.98 15.29
CA VAL A 27 0.99 -5.88 14.33
C VAL A 27 2.18 -5.08 14.91
N ARG A 28 1.91 -4.12 15.78
CA ARG A 28 2.95 -3.30 16.44
C ARG A 28 3.56 -3.94 17.68
N SER A 29 3.05 -5.09 18.12
CA SER A 29 3.60 -5.79 19.28
C SER A 29 4.70 -6.75 18.82
N GLU A 30 5.94 -6.47 19.21
CA GLU A 30 7.10 -7.36 18.94
C GLU A 30 6.90 -8.74 19.59
N ALA A 31 6.28 -8.80 20.78
CA ALA A 31 5.96 -10.07 21.45
C ALA A 31 4.99 -10.95 20.62
N MET A 32 4.13 -10.33 19.81
CA MET A 32 3.18 -11.05 18.95
C MET A 32 3.70 -11.28 17.53
N LYS A 33 4.89 -10.77 17.18
CA LYS A 33 5.48 -10.84 15.84
C LYS A 33 5.59 -12.25 15.27
N PRO A 34 6.04 -13.27 16.02
CA PRO A 34 6.08 -14.64 15.51
C PRO A 34 4.69 -15.16 15.11
N CYS A 35 3.64 -14.69 15.78
CA CYS A 35 2.27 -15.10 15.53
C CYS A 35 1.65 -14.35 14.35
N TRP A 36 1.79 -13.02 14.28
CA TRP A 36 1.09 -12.24 13.26
C TRP A 36 1.78 -12.29 11.90
N ILE A 37 3.10 -12.51 11.83
CA ILE A 37 3.83 -12.54 10.55
C ILE A 37 3.33 -13.67 9.64
N GLN A 38 2.88 -14.79 10.22
CA GLN A 38 2.29 -15.93 9.50
C GLN A 38 0.95 -15.60 8.84
N PHE A 39 0.30 -14.52 9.28
CA PHE A 39 -0.98 -14.05 8.74
C PHE A 39 -0.83 -12.72 8.01
N LEU A 40 0.40 -12.27 7.73
CA LEU A 40 0.66 -10.92 7.24
C LEU A 40 -0.11 -10.59 5.95
N GLU A 41 -0.14 -11.52 5.00
CA GLU A 41 -0.91 -11.39 3.77
C GLU A 41 -2.38 -11.10 4.06
N LEU A 42 -3.03 -11.96 4.84
CA LEU A 42 -4.44 -11.82 5.18
C LEU A 42 -4.71 -10.53 5.99
N ILE A 43 -3.79 -10.14 6.87
CA ILE A 43 -3.86 -8.91 7.65
C ILE A 43 -3.83 -7.69 6.72
N LEU A 44 -2.85 -7.60 5.82
CA LEU A 44 -2.73 -6.49 4.88
C LEU A 44 -3.92 -6.42 3.93
N LEU A 45 -4.31 -7.55 3.35
CA LEU A 45 -5.48 -7.62 2.47
C LEU A 45 -6.74 -7.15 3.18
N LYS A 46 -6.94 -7.52 4.46
CA LYS A 46 -8.13 -7.10 5.20
C LYS A 46 -8.12 -5.62 5.61
N ILE A 47 -6.95 -5.07 5.92
CA ILE A 47 -6.78 -3.62 6.14
C ILE A 47 -7.11 -2.86 4.84
N ILE A 48 -6.58 -3.33 3.71
CA ILE A 48 -6.81 -2.72 2.40
C ILE A 48 -8.28 -2.82 1.98
N ASP A 49 -8.92 -3.98 2.14
CA ASP A 49 -10.35 -4.20 1.86
C ASP A 49 -11.24 -3.28 2.71
N SER A 50 -10.89 -3.10 4.00
CA SER A 50 -11.58 -2.21 4.92
C SER A 50 -11.47 -0.72 4.52
N TYR A 51 -10.64 -0.39 3.55
CA TYR A 51 -10.52 0.95 2.99
C TYR A 51 -11.70 1.34 2.07
N ARG A 52 -12.55 0.38 1.68
CA ARG A 52 -13.84 0.61 0.98
C ARG A 52 -14.95 1.05 1.95
N SER A 53 -14.74 0.90 3.25
CA SER A 53 -15.74 1.14 4.30
C SER A 53 -15.95 2.63 4.60
N ASN A 54 -16.53 2.93 5.76
CA ASN A 54 -16.86 4.28 6.20
C ASN A 54 -15.62 5.19 6.37
N ARG A 55 -15.83 6.50 6.25
CA ARG A 55 -14.80 7.54 6.39
C ARG A 55 -13.99 7.42 7.69
N GLU A 56 -14.61 7.01 8.79
CA GLU A 56 -13.93 6.81 10.08
C GLU A 56 -12.90 5.68 10.02
N VAL A 57 -13.24 4.56 9.38
CA VAL A 57 -12.35 3.41 9.20
C VAL A 57 -11.18 3.80 8.31
N VAL A 58 -11.45 4.50 7.21
CA VAL A 58 -10.42 5.05 6.32
C VAL A 58 -9.48 5.97 7.08
N THR A 59 -10.01 6.91 7.87
CA THR A 59 -9.23 7.86 8.68
C THR A 59 -8.35 7.13 9.69
N LEU A 60 -8.88 6.11 10.37
CA LEU A 60 -8.12 5.28 11.30
C LEU A 60 -6.97 4.54 10.61
N ILE A 61 -7.23 3.94 9.45
CA ILE A 61 -6.22 3.22 8.67
C ILE A 61 -5.11 4.21 8.28
N GLU A 62 -5.46 5.38 7.74
CA GLU A 62 -4.47 6.40 7.37
C GLU A 62 -3.59 6.83 8.55
N HIS A 63 -4.17 7.03 9.74
CA HIS A 63 -3.40 7.33 10.95
C HIS A 63 -2.54 6.16 11.46
N SER A 64 -2.85 4.94 11.04
CA SER A 64 -2.16 3.72 11.46
C SER A 64 -1.05 3.30 10.49
N ILE A 65 -1.14 3.67 9.21
CA ILE A 65 -0.17 3.33 8.16
C ILE A 65 1.29 3.65 8.58
N PRO A 66 1.63 4.87 9.06
CA PRO A 66 2.99 5.19 9.51
C PRO A 66 3.51 4.30 10.64
N LYS A 67 2.60 3.83 11.50
CA LYS A 67 2.95 3.04 12.68
C LYS A 67 3.11 1.55 12.36
N ILE A 68 2.40 1.04 11.35
CA ILE A 68 2.58 -0.34 10.89
C ILE A 68 3.76 -0.46 9.92
N ALA A 69 3.97 0.53 9.06
CA ALA A 69 5.05 0.51 8.06
C ALA A 69 6.45 0.36 8.68
N SER A 70 6.66 0.85 9.91
CA SER A 70 7.95 0.71 10.60
C SER A 70 8.24 -0.71 11.11
N VAL A 71 7.22 -1.56 11.27
CA VAL A 71 7.37 -2.92 11.83
C VAL A 71 7.18 -4.01 10.78
N LEU A 72 6.67 -3.66 9.60
CA LEU A 72 6.39 -4.59 8.53
C LEU A 72 7.68 -5.13 7.88
N PRO A 73 7.78 -6.45 7.60
CA PRO A 73 8.89 -7.02 6.85
C PRO A 73 8.83 -6.58 5.38
N LEU A 74 9.93 -6.03 4.87
CA LEU A 74 10.00 -5.37 3.56
C LEU A 74 9.57 -6.29 2.41
N ASP A 75 10.29 -7.40 2.22
CA ASP A 75 10.14 -8.28 1.04
C ASP A 75 8.73 -8.87 0.94
N LEU A 76 8.23 -9.40 2.07
CA LEU A 76 6.88 -9.95 2.15
C LEU A 76 5.83 -8.87 1.86
N SER A 77 5.99 -7.68 2.43
CA SER A 77 5.05 -6.58 2.21
C SER A 77 5.03 -6.14 0.75
N ILE A 78 6.19 -6.05 0.07
CA ILE A 78 6.26 -5.73 -1.35
C ILE A 78 5.53 -6.80 -2.19
N ASN A 79 5.79 -8.07 -1.92
CA ASN A 79 5.17 -9.18 -2.64
C ASN A 79 3.63 -9.23 -2.49
N ILE A 80 3.10 -8.75 -1.36
CA ILE A 80 1.65 -8.66 -1.12
C ILE A 80 1.07 -7.39 -1.74
N LEU A 81 1.74 -6.25 -1.58
CA LEU A 81 1.21 -4.94 -2.01
C LEU A 81 1.27 -4.77 -3.53
N ASN A 82 2.33 -5.27 -4.18
CA ASN A 82 2.54 -5.02 -5.61
C ASN A 82 1.42 -5.59 -6.50
N PRO A 83 0.95 -6.85 -6.31
CA PRO A 83 -0.22 -7.36 -7.02
C PRO A 83 -1.48 -6.53 -6.76
N VAL A 84 -1.71 -6.11 -5.52
CA VAL A 84 -2.88 -5.28 -5.16
C VAL A 84 -2.84 -3.90 -5.82
N ILE A 85 -1.65 -3.32 -6.01
CA ILE A 85 -1.47 -2.06 -6.75
C ILE A 85 -1.78 -2.27 -8.24
N ALA A 86 -1.32 -3.38 -8.81
CA ALA A 86 -1.49 -3.68 -10.24
C ALA A 86 -2.94 -4.01 -10.62
N THR A 87 -3.62 -4.84 -9.82
CA THR A 87 -4.95 -5.39 -10.17
C THR A 87 -6.09 -4.88 -9.29
N GLY A 88 -5.79 -4.18 -8.20
CA GLY A 88 -6.81 -3.70 -7.27
C GLY A 88 -7.65 -2.54 -7.84
N GLU A 89 -8.91 -2.50 -7.43
CA GLU A 89 -9.82 -1.40 -7.78
C GLU A 89 -9.62 -0.20 -6.84
N PHE A 90 -10.09 0.97 -7.27
CA PHE A 90 -10.21 2.11 -6.36
C PHE A 90 -11.29 1.83 -5.29
N PRO A 91 -11.06 2.11 -3.98
CA PRO A 91 -9.90 2.79 -3.39
C PRO A 91 -8.83 1.84 -2.80
N THR A 92 -8.94 0.53 -3.00
CA THR A 92 -8.04 -0.48 -2.42
C THR A 92 -6.60 -0.38 -2.96
N ASN A 93 -6.44 -0.18 -4.27
CA ASN A 93 -5.14 0.05 -4.89
C ASN A 93 -4.43 1.30 -4.32
N LEU A 94 -5.16 2.38 -4.07
CA LEU A 94 -4.66 3.59 -3.44
C LEU A 94 -4.19 3.33 -2.01
N CYS A 95 -4.91 2.50 -1.24
CA CYS A 95 -4.48 2.10 0.10
C CYS A 95 -3.14 1.34 0.04
N ALA A 96 -3.02 0.38 -0.88
CA ALA A 96 -1.80 -0.39 -1.06
C ALA A 96 -0.60 0.51 -1.43
N VAL A 97 -0.80 1.48 -2.33
CA VAL A 97 0.23 2.48 -2.67
C VAL A 97 0.64 3.30 -1.44
N LYS A 98 -0.32 3.75 -0.60
CA LYS A 98 0.01 4.52 0.61
C LYS A 98 0.84 3.73 1.59
N ILE A 99 0.50 2.45 1.82
CA ILE A 99 1.29 1.56 2.68
C ILE A 99 2.70 1.40 2.11
N LEU A 100 2.82 1.17 0.80
CA LEU A 100 4.12 0.99 0.15
C LEU A 100 4.99 2.26 0.18
N THR A 101 4.39 3.43 -0.06
CA THR A 101 5.07 4.73 0.02
C THR A 101 5.61 4.98 1.42
N GLU A 102 4.81 4.70 2.45
CA GLU A 102 5.25 4.87 3.83
C GLU A 102 6.33 3.85 4.21
N LEU A 103 6.21 2.60 3.74
CA LEU A 103 7.24 1.57 3.89
C LEU A 103 8.57 2.03 3.28
N ALA A 104 8.53 2.60 2.07
CA ALA A 104 9.69 3.18 1.39
C ALA A 104 10.25 4.43 2.08
N SER A 105 9.41 5.19 2.79
CA SER A 105 9.87 6.34 3.59
C SER A 105 10.57 5.91 4.88
N LYS A 106 10.15 4.80 5.50
CA LYS A 106 10.70 4.34 6.79
C LYS A 106 11.88 3.38 6.63
N GLN A 107 11.87 2.56 5.59
CA GLN A 107 12.86 1.50 5.37
C GLN A 107 13.61 1.67 4.04
N GLY A 108 13.67 2.90 3.52
CA GLY A 108 14.20 3.21 2.19
C GLY A 108 15.64 2.76 1.93
N GLU A 109 16.46 2.64 2.97
CA GLU A 109 17.84 2.14 2.88
C GLU A 109 17.92 0.63 2.58
N ASN A 110 16.85 -0.11 2.89
CA ASN A 110 16.75 -1.55 2.65
C ASN A 110 16.20 -1.89 1.26
N PHE A 111 15.82 -0.88 0.45
CA PHE A 111 15.32 -1.12 -0.90
C PHE A 111 16.47 -1.42 -1.85
N THR A 112 16.40 -2.57 -2.51
CA THR A 112 17.33 -2.98 -3.57
C THR A 112 16.82 -2.53 -4.92
N GLU A 113 17.70 -2.53 -5.94
CA GLU A 113 17.30 -2.26 -7.33
C GLU A 113 16.21 -3.24 -7.82
N GLN A 114 16.28 -4.50 -7.40
CA GLN A 114 15.26 -5.52 -7.72
C GLN A 114 13.87 -5.13 -7.20
N HIS A 115 13.79 -4.57 -5.99
CA HIS A 115 12.53 -4.07 -5.45
C HIS A 115 11.98 -2.91 -6.29
N LEU A 116 12.84 -2.03 -6.77
CA LEU A 116 12.43 -0.89 -7.59
C LEU A 116 11.91 -1.35 -8.96
N ASP A 117 12.53 -2.33 -9.60
CA ASP A 117 12.10 -2.86 -10.90
C ASP A 117 10.71 -3.49 -10.85
N VAL A 118 10.37 -4.12 -9.72
CA VAL A 118 9.06 -4.75 -9.51
C VAL A 118 7.96 -3.72 -9.20
N ILE A 119 8.30 -2.64 -8.47
CA ILE A 119 7.33 -1.66 -7.96
C ILE A 119 7.08 -0.53 -8.96
N MET A 120 8.13 0.00 -9.59
CA MET A 120 8.06 1.21 -10.41
C MET A 120 7.05 1.13 -11.57
N PRO A 121 6.92 0.01 -12.31
CA PRO A 121 5.94 -0.11 -13.38
C PRO A 121 4.50 0.10 -12.90
N ASN A 122 4.14 -0.50 -11.76
CA ASN A 122 2.79 -0.44 -11.22
C ASN A 122 2.46 0.94 -10.64
N ILE A 123 3.45 1.60 -10.02
CA ILE A 123 3.30 3.00 -9.58
C ILE A 123 3.09 3.94 -10.78
N ALA A 124 3.88 3.77 -11.85
CA ALA A 124 3.76 4.59 -13.05
C ALA A 124 2.42 4.40 -13.76
N LEU A 125 1.93 3.16 -13.86
CA LEU A 125 0.61 2.86 -14.40
C LEU A 125 -0.50 3.53 -13.59
N LEU A 126 -0.46 3.41 -12.27
CA LEU A 126 -1.47 4.01 -11.40
C LEU A 126 -1.46 5.54 -11.46
N TYR A 127 -0.27 6.15 -11.62
CA TYR A 127 -0.12 7.59 -11.87
C TYR A 127 -0.76 8.04 -13.19
N LEU A 128 -0.63 7.23 -14.25
CA LEU A 128 -1.26 7.48 -15.55
C LEU A 128 -2.78 7.34 -15.50
N VAL A 129 -3.30 6.31 -14.80
CA VAL A 129 -4.73 6.02 -14.71
C VAL A 129 -5.48 7.00 -13.80
N MET A 130 -4.87 7.42 -12.69
CA MET A 130 -5.54 8.30 -11.70
C MET A 130 -5.41 9.81 -12.00
N GLY A 131 -4.54 10.19 -12.93
CA GLY A 131 -4.24 11.58 -13.30
C GLY A 131 -3.22 12.24 -12.37
N GLU A 132 -2.28 13.00 -12.95
CA GLU A 132 -1.14 13.61 -12.24
C GLU A 132 -1.55 14.44 -11.00
N GLU A 133 -2.70 15.13 -11.05
CA GLU A 133 -3.14 16.05 -10.00
C GLU A 133 -3.44 15.38 -8.66
N LYS A 134 -4.01 14.16 -8.66
CA LYS A 134 -4.41 13.49 -7.41
C LYS A 134 -3.23 12.86 -6.69
N VAL A 135 -2.13 12.62 -7.41
CA VAL A 135 -1.02 11.78 -6.97
C VAL A 135 0.23 12.62 -6.68
N LYS A 136 0.50 13.70 -7.43
CA LYS A 136 1.61 14.64 -7.19
C LYS A 136 1.75 15.13 -5.73
N PRO A 137 0.69 15.62 -5.05
CA PRO A 137 0.84 16.13 -3.69
C PRO A 137 1.24 15.05 -2.68
N LYS A 138 0.97 13.76 -2.97
CA LYS A 138 1.31 12.63 -2.09
C LYS A 138 2.72 12.07 -2.33
N PHE A 139 3.37 12.48 -3.42
CA PHE A 139 4.77 12.20 -3.72
C PHE A 139 5.72 13.37 -3.42
N SER A 140 5.20 14.48 -2.86
CA SER A 140 6.00 15.63 -2.43
C SER A 140 7.06 15.31 -1.37
N MET A 141 6.95 14.17 -0.69
CA MET A 141 7.96 13.64 0.25
C MET A 141 9.05 12.78 -0.40
N LEU A 142 8.99 12.51 -1.71
CA LEU A 142 10.04 11.76 -2.40
C LEU A 142 11.25 12.66 -2.69
N THR A 143 12.45 12.19 -2.33
CA THR A 143 13.72 12.85 -2.68
C THR A 143 13.87 13.01 -4.19
N GLY A 144 14.57 14.06 -4.65
CA GLY A 144 14.67 14.41 -6.08
C GLY A 144 15.12 13.25 -7.00
N SER A 145 15.96 12.35 -6.51
CA SER A 145 16.40 11.15 -7.25
C SER A 145 15.27 10.14 -7.50
N LYS A 146 14.37 9.95 -6.53
CA LYS A 146 13.20 9.05 -6.64
C LYS A 146 12.15 9.63 -7.59
N VAL A 147 11.96 10.95 -7.57
CA VAL A 147 11.10 11.68 -8.53
C VAL A 147 11.64 11.55 -9.96
N ARG A 148 12.96 11.61 -10.13
CA ARG A 148 13.60 11.44 -11.45
C ARG A 148 13.40 10.03 -12.00
N LEU A 149 13.55 9.00 -11.17
CA LEU A 149 13.26 7.60 -11.55
C LEU A 149 11.78 7.41 -11.92
N LEU A 150 10.87 7.96 -11.12
CA LEU A 150 9.43 7.92 -11.42
C LEU A 150 9.13 8.58 -12.78
N ASN A 151 9.74 9.73 -13.07
CA ASN A 151 9.59 10.42 -14.35
C ASN A 151 10.15 9.59 -15.53
N VAL A 152 11.27 8.89 -15.34
CA VAL A 152 11.82 7.98 -16.36
C VAL A 152 10.82 6.86 -16.68
N TYR A 153 10.21 6.25 -15.67
CA TYR A 153 9.21 5.20 -15.87
C TYR A 153 7.90 5.74 -16.48
N ILE A 154 7.41 6.89 -16.03
CA ILE A 154 6.25 7.57 -16.64
C ILE A 154 6.52 7.84 -18.13
N ASN A 155 7.71 8.33 -18.48
CA ASN A 155 8.07 8.61 -19.87
C ASN A 155 8.20 7.33 -20.70
N LYS A 156 8.74 6.24 -20.13
CA LYS A 156 8.73 4.91 -20.79
C LYS A 156 7.31 4.44 -21.10
N PHE A 157 6.37 4.57 -20.16
CA PHE A 157 4.98 4.18 -20.38
C PHE A 157 4.20 5.12 -21.33
N LYS A 158 4.44 6.44 -21.28
CA LYS A 158 3.90 7.40 -22.26
C LYS A 158 4.44 7.13 -23.68
N GLY A 159 5.70 6.71 -23.79
CA GLY A 159 6.33 6.29 -25.06
C GLY A 159 5.70 5.02 -25.64
N HIS A 160 5.42 4.02 -24.80
CA HIS A 160 4.76 2.77 -25.22
C HIS A 160 3.32 3.00 -25.72
N ASN A 161 2.50 3.77 -24.99
CA ASN A 161 1.13 4.09 -25.40
C ASN A 161 1.03 4.96 -26.66
N SER A 162 2.12 5.62 -27.07
CA SER A 162 2.18 6.42 -28.30
C SER A 162 2.48 5.56 -29.54
N GLN A 163 3.09 4.39 -29.38
CA GLN A 163 3.35 3.46 -30.49
C GLN A 163 2.14 2.57 -30.80
N GLU A 164 1.34 2.17 -29.80
CA GLU A 164 0.09 1.41 -30.02
C GLU A 164 -1.04 2.22 -30.66
N LYS A 165 -0.98 3.56 -30.65
CA LYS A 165 -1.98 4.43 -31.31
C LYS A 165 -1.66 4.77 -32.77
N SER A 166 -0.58 4.22 -33.33
CA SER A 166 -0.19 4.43 -34.74
C SER A 166 0.03 3.11 -35.49
N SER A 167 -0.61 2.02 -35.06
CA SER A 167 -0.73 0.77 -35.83
C SER A 167 -2.19 0.34 -35.92
#